data_AF-A0A7C3T0B4-F1
#
_entry.id   AF-A0A7C3T0B4-F1
#
_cell.length_a   1.000
_cell.length_b   1.000
_cell.length_c   1.000
_cell.angle_alpha   90.00
_cell.angle_beta   90.00
_cell.angle_gamma   90.00
#
_symmetry.space_group_name_H-M   'P 1'
#
loop_
_entity.id
_entity.type
_entity.pdbx_description
1 polymer ?
#
loop_
_entity_poly.entity_id
_entity_poly.type
_entity_poly.pdbx_seq_one_letter_code
_entity_poly.pdbx_strand_id
1 'polypeptide(L)'
;RLLADLVAPGSEVVVARGGRGGRGNASFVSPVRRAPDFAERGERGEERVIRLELKLLADVGVVGLPNAGKSTLISRISAARPRIADYPFTTLQPVLGVVRVDEERSFVISDLPGLVEGAHLGRGLGLRFLRHVERTAVILHLVDVSVGAAAPPAEALDTVVREMELYSPGLLRRPQLVAASKMDVVDPPRLREAEEAARNRGWELIPISAVSGMGLDSLVRRLGDLVEKAREERGYEASEERTLYLFDPSREKGFRVRREGEGFRVEGEAVESMVRRLDLSKPQALAYVQSRLKRMGVEEELLKQGAAEGDTVIIGDYVFDFLPEG
;
A
#
# COMPACT_ATOMS: atom_id res chain seq x y z
N ARG A 1 -2.81 11.06 -0.09
CA ARG A 1 -1.92 10.90 1.08
C ARG A 1 -1.99 9.45 1.54
N LEU A 2 -0.86 8.83 1.92
CA LEU A 2 -0.83 7.45 2.44
C LEU A 2 -1.52 7.40 3.81
N LEU A 3 -2.52 6.53 3.98
CA LEU A 3 -3.24 6.37 5.25
C LEU A 3 -2.55 5.38 6.18
N ALA A 4 -2.14 4.23 5.66
CA ALA A 4 -1.43 3.19 6.40
C ALA A 4 -0.72 2.23 5.42
N ASP A 5 0.21 1.45 5.95
CA ASP A 5 0.88 0.35 5.25
C ASP A 5 0.81 -0.91 6.12
N LEU A 6 -0.04 -1.86 5.73
CA LEU A 6 -0.33 -3.07 6.49
C LEU A 6 0.66 -4.16 6.09
N VAL A 7 1.70 -4.37 6.91
CA VAL A 7 2.85 -5.23 6.57
C VAL A 7 2.91 -6.53 7.37
N ALA A 8 2.28 -6.60 8.54
CA ALA A 8 2.30 -7.79 9.40
C ALA A 8 0.93 -8.49 9.40
N PRO A 9 0.88 -9.83 9.55
CA PRO A 9 -0.36 -10.55 9.78
C PRO A 9 -1.16 -9.96 10.95
N GLY A 10 -2.46 -9.77 10.76
CA GLY A 10 -3.35 -9.18 11.78
C GLY A 10 -3.26 -7.66 11.90
N SER A 11 -2.50 -6.96 11.04
CA SER A 11 -2.49 -5.49 11.03
C SER A 11 -3.85 -4.93 10.62
N GLU A 12 -4.41 -4.05 11.45
CA GLU A 12 -5.68 -3.38 11.19
C GLU A 12 -5.51 -1.86 11.24
N VAL A 13 -6.35 -1.14 10.49
CA VAL A 13 -6.42 0.32 10.56
C VAL A 13 -7.85 0.80 10.37
N VAL A 14 -8.26 1.74 11.23
CA VAL A 14 -9.55 2.43 11.10
C VAL A 14 -9.42 3.53 10.04
N VAL A 15 -9.97 3.29 8.85
CA VAL A 15 -9.94 4.25 7.72
C VAL A 15 -11.09 5.25 7.73
N ALA A 16 -12.17 4.92 8.43
CA ALA A 16 -13.35 5.74 8.63
C ALA A 16 -14.02 5.38 9.96
N ARG A 17 -14.35 6.39 10.79
CA ARG A 17 -15.05 6.19 12.06
C ARG A 17 -16.57 6.28 11.89
N GLY A 18 -17.29 5.44 12.64
CA GLY A 18 -18.73 5.58 12.80
C GLY A 18 -19.11 6.87 13.52
N GLY A 19 -20.27 7.44 13.18
CA GLY A 19 -20.78 8.64 13.83
C GLY A 19 -21.25 8.35 15.26
N ARG A 20 -21.24 9.37 16.12
CA ARG A 20 -21.75 9.25 17.49
C ARG A 20 -23.27 9.06 17.49
N GLY A 21 -23.77 8.23 18.40
CA GLY A 21 -25.21 8.07 18.63
C GLY A 21 -25.85 9.37 19.11
N GLY A 22 -27.10 9.59 18.70
CA GLY A 22 -27.91 10.73 19.16
C GLY A 22 -28.27 10.60 20.64
N ARG A 23 -28.46 11.73 21.32
CA ARG A 23 -28.91 11.77 22.71
C ARG A 23 -30.41 12.00 22.77
N GLY A 24 -31.12 11.14 23.49
CA GLY A 24 -32.54 11.35 23.78
C GLY A 24 -32.80 12.54 24.70
N ASN A 25 -34.04 13.01 24.74
CA ASN A 25 -34.45 14.19 25.52
C ASN A 25 -34.11 14.10 27.02
N ALA A 26 -34.19 12.91 27.62
CA ALA A 26 -33.82 12.67 29.02
C ALA A 26 -32.38 13.10 29.35
N SER A 27 -31.48 13.10 28.35
CA SER A 27 -30.10 13.54 28.53
C SER A 27 -29.94 15.06 28.69
N PHE A 28 -30.99 15.84 28.44
CA PHE A 28 -30.98 17.32 28.50
C PHE A 28 -31.72 17.89 29.71
N VAL A 29 -32.21 17.03 30.60
CA VAL A 29 -32.90 17.45 31.83
C VAL A 29 -31.94 18.27 32.70
N SER A 30 -32.39 19.44 33.14
CA SER A 30 -31.65 20.34 34.03
C SER A 30 -32.63 21.14 34.89
N PRO A 31 -32.18 21.86 35.94
CA PRO A 31 -33.07 22.68 36.77
C PRO A 31 -33.90 23.69 35.95
N VAL A 32 -33.34 24.18 34.84
CA VAL A 32 -33.97 25.13 33.91
C VAL A 32 -34.81 24.43 32.82
N ARG A 33 -34.53 23.15 32.53
CA ARG A 33 -35.22 22.34 31.50
C ARG A 33 -35.72 21.03 32.10
N ARG A 34 -36.87 21.07 32.79
CA ARG A 34 -37.46 19.89 33.46
C ARG A 34 -38.10 18.89 32.50
N ALA A 35 -38.65 19.37 31.38
CA ALA A 35 -39.24 18.53 30.33
C ALA A 35 -38.71 18.97 28.95
N PRO A 36 -37.49 18.54 28.57
CA PRO A 36 -36.93 18.86 27.26
C PRO A 36 -37.77 18.28 26.13
N ASP A 37 -38.11 19.12 25.16
CA ASP A 37 -38.88 18.76 23.97
C ASP A 37 -37.99 18.49 22.74
N PHE A 38 -36.68 18.50 22.89
CA PHE A 38 -35.70 18.27 21.83
C PHE A 38 -34.77 17.10 22.15
N ALA A 39 -34.10 16.60 21.11
CA ALA A 39 -33.11 15.53 21.17
C ALA A 39 -32.00 15.81 20.15
N GLU A 40 -30.83 15.22 20.35
CA GLU A 40 -29.74 15.24 19.36
C GLU A 40 -29.90 14.06 18.40
N ARG A 41 -29.88 14.34 17.10
CA ARG A 41 -29.78 13.29 16.06
C ARG A 41 -28.39 12.66 16.09
N GLY A 42 -28.28 11.43 15.60
CA GLY A 42 -26.96 10.77 15.42
C GLY A 42 -26.10 11.50 14.39
N GLU A 43 -24.79 11.45 14.58
CA GLU A 43 -23.84 11.96 13.60
C GLU A 43 -23.75 11.00 12.41
N ARG A 44 -23.51 11.55 11.22
CA ARG A 44 -23.09 10.73 10.08
C ARG A 44 -21.67 10.21 10.35
N GLY A 45 -21.40 8.97 9.97
CA GLY A 45 -20.03 8.45 9.97
C GLY A 45 -19.15 9.17 8.96
N GLU A 46 -17.84 9.00 9.09
CA GLU A 46 -16.90 9.49 8.09
C GLU A 46 -17.09 8.70 6.78
N GLU A 47 -17.18 9.42 5.66
CA GLU A 47 -17.20 8.83 4.32
C GLU A 47 -15.92 9.20 3.58
N ARG A 48 -15.22 8.21 3.03
CA ARG A 48 -13.98 8.42 2.27
C ARG A 48 -13.87 7.43 1.12
N VAL A 49 -13.43 7.92 -0.05
CA VAL A 49 -12.97 7.06 -1.14
C VAL A 49 -11.50 6.77 -0.91
N ILE A 50 -11.17 5.50 -0.64
CA ILE A 50 -9.80 5.06 -0.44
C ILE A 50 -9.31 4.27 -1.65
N ARG A 51 -8.04 4.47 -2.03
CA ARG A 51 -7.36 3.64 -3.02
C ARG A 51 -6.52 2.60 -2.29
N LEU A 52 -6.95 1.35 -2.37
CA LEU A 52 -6.17 0.22 -1.90
C LEU A 52 -5.17 -0.16 -3.01
N GLU A 53 -3.90 -0.20 -2.67
CA GLU A 53 -2.82 -0.62 -3.57
C GLU A 53 -2.15 -1.83 -2.93
N LEU A 54 -2.43 -3.01 -3.46
CA LEU A 54 -1.75 -4.22 -3.03
C LEU A 54 -0.29 -4.11 -3.47
N LYS A 55 0.62 -4.03 -2.50
CA LYS A 55 2.06 -4.07 -2.76
C LYS A 55 2.51 -5.52 -2.98
N LEU A 56 2.05 -6.16 -4.03
CA LEU A 56 2.73 -7.35 -4.56
C LEU A 56 3.43 -6.96 -5.84
N LEU A 57 4.56 -7.60 -6.10
CA LEU A 57 4.74 -8.34 -7.36
C LEU A 57 6.03 -9.18 -7.26
N ALA A 58 5.80 -10.46 -6.94
CA ALA A 58 6.76 -11.55 -6.81
C ALA A 58 7.80 -11.45 -5.69
N ASP A 59 7.84 -12.45 -4.82
CA ASP A 59 8.95 -12.69 -3.90
C ASP A 59 10.20 -13.15 -4.65
N VAL A 60 10.03 -13.88 -5.76
CA VAL A 60 11.10 -14.39 -6.62
C VAL A 60 10.94 -13.88 -8.05
N GLY A 61 12.00 -13.30 -8.59
CA GLY A 61 12.05 -12.74 -9.93
C GLY A 61 12.97 -13.58 -10.80
N VAL A 62 12.41 -14.16 -11.86
CA VAL A 62 13.16 -15.02 -12.79
C VAL A 62 13.75 -14.16 -13.89
N VAL A 63 15.06 -14.26 -14.06
CA VAL A 63 15.83 -13.59 -15.10
C VAL A 63 16.60 -14.62 -15.93
N GLY A 64 16.90 -14.30 -17.18
CA GLY A 64 17.50 -15.24 -18.11
C GLY A 64 17.26 -14.82 -19.56
N LEU A 65 18.12 -15.27 -20.45
CA LEU A 65 18.00 -15.04 -21.89
C LEU A 65 16.68 -15.60 -22.45
N PRO A 66 16.25 -15.13 -23.64
CA PRO A 66 15.08 -15.68 -24.31
C PRO A 66 15.24 -17.19 -24.50
N ASN A 67 14.13 -17.93 -24.39
CA ASN A 67 14.10 -19.39 -24.53
C ASN A 67 14.87 -20.19 -23.45
N ALA A 68 15.37 -19.56 -22.37
CA ALA A 68 15.98 -20.27 -21.24
C ALA A 68 14.98 -21.18 -20.48
N GLY A 69 13.68 -21.03 -20.73
CA GLY A 69 12.61 -21.86 -20.15
C GLY A 69 11.86 -21.22 -18.98
N LYS A 70 11.90 -19.89 -18.82
CA LYS A 70 11.31 -19.15 -17.68
C LYS A 70 9.82 -19.43 -17.49
N SER A 71 9.01 -19.21 -18.54
CA SER A 71 7.57 -19.47 -18.49
C SER A 71 7.24 -20.93 -18.23
N THR A 72 8.02 -21.87 -18.78
CA THR A 72 7.88 -23.31 -18.55
C THR A 72 8.16 -23.66 -17.10
N LEU A 73 9.24 -23.13 -16.53
CA LEU A 73 9.57 -23.31 -15.11
C LEU A 73 8.45 -22.80 -14.21
N ILE A 74 8.02 -21.53 -14.39
CA ILE A 74 6.96 -20.91 -13.59
C ILE A 74 5.67 -21.73 -13.67
N SER A 75 5.30 -22.17 -14.88
CA SER A 75 4.12 -23.00 -15.09
C SER A 75 4.21 -24.35 -14.40
N ARG A 76 5.41 -24.93 -14.31
CA ARG A 76 5.63 -26.25 -13.73
C ARG A 76 5.60 -26.23 -12.21
N ILE A 77 6.16 -25.20 -11.57
CA ILE A 77 6.27 -25.11 -10.10
C ILE A 77 5.08 -24.37 -9.45
N SER A 78 4.20 -23.75 -10.23
CA SER A 78 3.05 -23.03 -9.71
C SER A 78 1.94 -24.00 -9.28
N ALA A 79 1.50 -23.90 -8.02
CA ALA A 79 0.41 -24.66 -7.44
C ALA A 79 -0.98 -24.25 -7.99
N ALA A 80 -1.08 -23.04 -8.54
CA ALA A 80 -2.25 -22.57 -9.29
C ALA A 80 -1.88 -22.42 -10.77
N ARG A 81 -2.86 -22.51 -11.69
CA ARG A 81 -2.60 -22.15 -13.10
C ARG A 81 -2.00 -20.74 -13.14
N PRO A 82 -0.82 -20.54 -13.77
CA PRO A 82 -0.23 -19.23 -13.90
C PRO A 82 -1.27 -18.27 -14.47
N ARG A 83 -1.52 -17.18 -13.74
CA ARG A 83 -2.45 -16.16 -14.24
C ARG A 83 -1.63 -15.16 -15.03
N ILE A 84 -2.02 -14.97 -16.28
CA ILE A 84 -1.66 -13.77 -17.03
C ILE A 84 -2.32 -12.62 -16.28
N ALA A 85 -1.52 -11.76 -15.67
CA ALA A 85 -2.05 -10.72 -14.82
C ALA A 85 -2.16 -9.40 -15.59
N ASP A 86 -3.42 -8.99 -15.80
CA ASP A 86 -3.78 -7.76 -16.50
C ASP A 86 -3.71 -6.57 -15.56
N TYR A 87 -2.50 -6.25 -15.11
CA TYR A 87 -2.32 -5.06 -14.30
C TYR A 87 -2.50 -3.82 -15.19
N PRO A 88 -3.29 -2.81 -14.74
CA PRO A 88 -3.61 -1.61 -15.53
C PRO A 88 -2.39 -0.70 -15.81
N PHE A 89 -1.18 -1.16 -15.51
CA PHE A 89 0.07 -0.43 -15.62
C PHE A 89 1.19 -1.22 -16.34
N THR A 90 0.89 -2.38 -16.91
CA THR A 90 1.86 -3.21 -17.64
C THR A 90 1.51 -3.25 -19.12
N THR A 91 2.45 -2.92 -20.01
CA THR A 91 2.31 -3.11 -21.47
C THR A 91 2.60 -4.54 -21.91
N LEU A 92 3.35 -5.29 -21.10
CA LEU A 92 3.63 -6.72 -21.25
C LEU A 92 3.02 -7.45 -20.05
N GLN A 93 2.17 -8.45 -20.28
CA GLN A 93 1.56 -9.23 -19.20
C GLN A 93 2.61 -10.20 -18.62
N PRO A 94 3.11 -10.01 -17.38
CA PRO A 94 4.07 -10.94 -16.80
C PRO A 94 3.38 -12.26 -16.43
N VAL A 95 4.12 -13.37 -16.58
CA VAL A 95 3.66 -14.68 -16.07
C VAL A 95 3.91 -14.71 -14.57
N LEU A 96 2.85 -14.95 -13.79
CA LEU A 96 2.90 -15.08 -12.34
C LEU A 96 2.50 -16.48 -11.91
N GLY A 97 3.26 -17.04 -10.97
CA GLY A 97 2.98 -18.32 -10.32
C GLY A 97 2.92 -18.17 -8.81
N VAL A 98 2.04 -18.92 -8.17
CA VAL A 98 2.05 -19.09 -6.71
C VAL A 98 2.68 -20.44 -6.43
N VAL A 99 3.82 -20.44 -5.76
CA VAL A 99 4.59 -21.65 -5.46
C VAL A 99 4.34 -22.03 -4.01
N ARG A 100 3.91 -23.28 -3.79
CA ARG A 100 3.75 -23.85 -2.46
C ARG A 100 5.03 -24.59 -2.08
N VAL A 101 5.63 -24.22 -0.96
CA VAL A 101 6.83 -24.89 -0.42
C VAL A 101 6.39 -26.06 0.46
N ASP A 102 5.44 -25.82 1.36
CA ASP A 102 4.79 -26.83 2.22
C ASP A 102 3.38 -26.36 2.64
N GLU A 103 2.85 -26.88 3.75
CA GLU A 103 1.48 -26.57 4.17
C GLU A 103 1.27 -25.10 4.53
N GLU A 104 2.29 -24.46 5.12
CA GLU A 104 2.22 -23.12 5.69
C GLU A 104 2.99 -22.09 4.85
N ARG A 105 3.99 -22.55 4.08
CA ARG A 105 4.89 -21.68 3.32
C ARG A 105 4.54 -21.63 1.84
N SER A 106 4.42 -20.40 1.33
CA SER A 106 4.27 -20.13 -0.10
C SER A 106 4.90 -18.79 -0.49
N PHE A 107 5.23 -18.67 -1.77
CA PHE A 107 5.78 -17.45 -2.35
C PHE A 107 5.26 -17.21 -3.76
N VAL A 108 5.31 -15.96 -4.21
CA VAL A 108 4.93 -15.56 -5.56
C VAL A 108 6.19 -15.50 -6.41
N ILE A 109 6.19 -16.17 -7.56
CA ILE A 109 7.25 -16.09 -8.57
C ILE A 109 6.74 -15.37 -9.82
N SER A 110 7.60 -14.57 -10.45
CA SER A 110 7.28 -13.94 -11.73
C SER A 110 8.48 -13.89 -12.65
N ASP A 111 8.21 -13.98 -13.95
CA ASP A 111 9.18 -13.55 -14.95
C ASP A 111 9.36 -12.04 -14.84
N LEU A 112 10.60 -11.55 -14.97
CA LEU A 112 10.90 -10.13 -15.06
C LEU A 112 11.07 -9.76 -16.55
N PRO A 113 9.98 -9.58 -17.32
CA PRO A 113 10.07 -9.19 -18.72
C PRO A 113 10.64 -7.78 -18.84
N GLY A 114 11.40 -7.54 -19.90
CA GLY A 114 11.94 -6.21 -20.22
C GLY A 114 13.39 -5.94 -19.80
N LEU A 115 14.07 -6.82 -19.04
CA LEU A 115 15.53 -6.69 -18.91
C LEU A 115 16.24 -6.94 -20.26
N VAL A 116 15.69 -7.83 -21.07
CA VAL A 116 16.27 -8.33 -22.33
C VAL A 116 15.80 -7.56 -23.58
N GLU A 117 14.71 -6.78 -23.49
CA GLU A 117 14.12 -6.05 -24.63
C GLU A 117 14.18 -4.54 -24.42
N GLY A 118 15.34 -3.92 -24.61
CA GLY A 118 15.46 -2.48 -24.89
C GLY A 118 14.80 -1.52 -23.89
N ALA A 119 14.53 -1.94 -22.64
CA ALA A 119 13.79 -1.14 -21.66
C ALA A 119 14.49 0.16 -21.26
N HIS A 120 15.80 0.26 -21.49
CA HIS A 120 16.57 1.50 -21.35
C HIS A 120 16.15 2.60 -22.34
N LEU A 121 15.35 2.30 -23.38
CA LEU A 121 14.86 3.26 -24.39
C LEU A 121 13.50 3.90 -24.04
N GLY A 122 12.97 3.70 -22.83
CA GLY A 122 11.86 4.52 -22.30
C GLY A 122 10.51 4.35 -23.00
N ARG A 123 10.31 3.31 -23.83
CA ARG A 123 9.03 3.03 -24.49
C ARG A 123 8.15 2.08 -23.67
N GLY A 124 7.44 2.63 -22.70
CA GLY A 124 6.16 2.07 -22.23
C GLY A 124 6.15 1.22 -20.96
N LEU A 125 7.29 0.87 -20.36
CA LEU A 125 7.31 0.25 -19.04
C LEU A 125 7.14 1.34 -17.97
N GLY A 126 5.90 1.64 -17.60
CA GLY A 126 5.59 2.75 -16.70
C GLY A 126 6.34 2.66 -15.36
N LEU A 127 6.64 3.81 -14.75
CA LEU A 127 7.30 3.98 -13.43
C LEU A 127 6.73 3.06 -12.32
N ARG A 128 5.47 2.63 -12.48
CA ARG A 128 4.82 1.69 -11.57
C ARG A 128 5.39 0.28 -11.71
N PHE A 129 5.54 -0.29 -12.91
CA PHE A 129 6.16 -1.61 -13.12
C PHE A 129 7.59 -1.65 -12.56
N LEU A 130 8.34 -0.55 -12.69
CA LEU A 130 9.69 -0.44 -12.15
C LEU A 130 9.75 -0.63 -10.62
N ARG A 131 8.85 0.04 -9.90
CA ARG A 131 8.71 -0.12 -8.44
C ARG A 131 8.32 -1.53 -8.00
N HIS A 132 7.81 -2.36 -8.90
CA HIS A 132 7.41 -3.75 -8.60
C HIS A 132 8.58 -4.72 -8.70
N VAL A 133 9.41 -4.60 -9.75
CA VAL A 133 10.70 -5.32 -9.84
C VAL A 133 11.63 -4.93 -8.69
N GLU A 134 11.57 -3.67 -8.24
CA GLU A 134 12.26 -3.18 -7.05
C GLU A 134 11.80 -3.80 -5.72
N ARG A 135 10.75 -4.63 -5.70
CA ARG A 135 10.29 -5.32 -4.48
C ARG A 135 10.57 -6.82 -4.44
N THR A 136 11.07 -7.42 -5.50
CA THR A 136 11.45 -8.84 -5.46
C THR A 136 12.45 -9.10 -4.34
N ALA A 137 12.26 -10.17 -3.59
CA ALA A 137 13.12 -10.53 -2.47
C ALA A 137 14.36 -11.28 -2.95
N VAL A 138 14.19 -12.17 -3.93
CA VAL A 138 15.23 -13.06 -4.44
C VAL A 138 15.27 -13.02 -5.97
N ILE A 139 16.46 -13.08 -6.55
CA ILE A 139 16.65 -13.20 -8.01
C ILE A 139 17.03 -14.64 -8.36
N LEU A 140 16.31 -15.23 -9.30
CA LEU A 140 16.62 -16.54 -9.88
C LEU A 140 17.13 -16.37 -11.31
N HIS A 141 18.42 -16.68 -11.53
CA HIS A 141 19.01 -16.76 -12.86
C HIS A 141 18.73 -18.11 -13.48
N LEU A 142 18.02 -18.12 -14.60
CA LEU A 142 17.77 -19.32 -15.38
C LEU A 142 18.73 -19.37 -16.56
N VAL A 143 19.61 -20.38 -16.58
CA VAL A 143 20.68 -20.52 -17.58
C VAL A 143 20.54 -21.82 -18.33
N ASP A 144 20.42 -21.74 -19.65
CA ASP A 144 20.30 -22.92 -20.52
C ASP A 144 21.65 -23.61 -20.74
N VAL A 145 21.78 -24.83 -20.22
CA VAL A 145 23.00 -25.66 -20.35
C VAL A 145 22.89 -26.70 -21.47
N SER A 146 21.91 -26.57 -22.37
CA SER A 146 21.79 -27.42 -23.55
C SER A 146 22.69 -26.94 -24.70
N VAL A 147 22.92 -27.82 -25.67
CA VAL A 147 23.67 -27.51 -26.91
C VAL A 147 22.98 -26.40 -27.74
N GLY A 148 21.65 -26.31 -27.68
CA GLY A 148 20.85 -25.34 -28.45
C GLY A 148 20.65 -23.98 -27.78
N ALA A 149 21.36 -23.70 -26.70
CA ALA A 149 21.27 -22.45 -25.96
C ALA A 149 21.76 -21.24 -26.78
N ALA A 150 21.18 -20.07 -26.54
CA ALA A 150 21.46 -18.86 -27.32
C ALA A 150 22.88 -18.28 -27.13
N ALA A 151 23.52 -18.54 -25.99
CA ALA A 151 24.87 -18.06 -25.65
C ALA A 151 25.52 -19.00 -24.64
N PRO A 152 26.86 -19.04 -24.51
CA PRO A 152 27.57 -19.72 -23.42
C PRO A 152 27.04 -19.33 -22.03
N PRO A 153 27.00 -20.24 -21.04
CA PRO A 153 26.44 -19.97 -19.72
C PRO A 153 27.06 -18.78 -18.99
N ALA A 154 28.39 -18.60 -19.07
CA ALA A 154 29.05 -17.46 -18.44
C ALA A 154 28.61 -16.14 -19.08
N GLU A 155 28.57 -16.09 -20.42
CA GLU A 155 28.14 -14.91 -21.18
C GLU A 155 26.65 -14.59 -20.95
N ALA A 156 25.80 -15.61 -20.83
CA ALA A 156 24.38 -15.45 -20.53
C ALA A 156 24.17 -14.79 -19.16
N LEU A 157 24.88 -15.27 -18.13
CA LEU A 157 24.85 -14.66 -16.79
C LEU A 157 25.37 -13.22 -16.83
N ASP A 158 26.51 -12.98 -17.49
CA ASP A 158 27.08 -11.65 -17.62
C ASP A 158 26.15 -10.65 -18.31
N THR A 159 25.46 -11.10 -19.34
CA THR A 159 24.49 -10.28 -20.08
C THR A 159 23.34 -9.87 -19.17
N VAL A 160 22.73 -10.84 -18.46
CA VAL A 160 21.63 -10.58 -17.53
C VAL A 160 22.06 -9.68 -16.38
N VAL A 161 23.27 -9.87 -15.83
CA VAL A 161 23.81 -9.02 -14.75
C VAL A 161 23.97 -7.58 -15.21
N ARG A 162 24.55 -7.34 -16.39
CA ARG A 162 24.68 -5.99 -16.95
C ARG A 162 23.33 -5.34 -17.18
N GLU A 163 22.35 -6.08 -17.67
CA GLU A 163 20.98 -5.58 -17.85
C GLU A 163 20.34 -5.19 -16.52
N MET A 164 20.47 -6.04 -15.49
CA MET A 164 19.99 -5.73 -14.14
C MET A 164 20.67 -4.49 -13.56
N GLU A 165 21.98 -4.32 -13.78
CA GLU A 165 22.74 -3.16 -13.33
C GLU A 165 22.26 -1.86 -13.99
N LEU A 166 22.09 -1.89 -15.32
CA LEU A 166 21.57 -0.77 -16.11
C LEU A 166 20.13 -0.40 -15.71
N TYR A 167 19.36 -1.40 -15.28
CA TYR A 167 17.98 -1.21 -14.86
C TYR A 167 17.86 -0.63 -13.45
N SER A 168 18.46 -1.28 -12.45
CA SER A 168 18.49 -0.83 -11.06
C SER A 168 19.61 -1.55 -10.30
N PRO A 169 20.68 -0.83 -9.90
CA PRO A 169 21.79 -1.41 -9.14
C PRO A 169 21.36 -2.07 -7.82
N GLY A 170 20.20 -1.69 -7.27
CA GLY A 170 19.63 -2.30 -6.07
C GLY A 170 19.25 -3.78 -6.25
N LEU A 171 18.99 -4.24 -7.48
CA LEU A 171 18.68 -5.65 -7.76
C LEU A 171 19.86 -6.58 -7.46
N LEU A 172 21.09 -6.11 -7.70
CA LEU A 172 22.30 -6.90 -7.54
C LEU A 172 22.63 -7.21 -6.07
N ARG A 173 22.10 -6.42 -5.14
CA ARG A 173 22.29 -6.60 -3.69
C ARG A 173 21.42 -7.71 -3.11
N ARG A 174 20.44 -8.21 -3.87
CA ARG A 174 19.52 -9.24 -3.40
C ARG A 174 20.19 -10.59 -3.38
N PRO A 175 19.72 -11.53 -2.54
CA PRO A 175 20.07 -12.93 -2.68
C PRO A 175 19.83 -13.41 -4.12
N GLN A 176 20.85 -14.04 -4.70
CA GLN A 176 20.82 -14.56 -6.07
C GLN A 176 21.06 -16.06 -6.06
N LEU A 177 20.28 -16.78 -6.86
CA LEU A 177 20.37 -18.23 -7.07
C LEU A 177 20.44 -18.51 -8.57
N VAL A 178 21.21 -19.52 -8.96
CA VAL A 178 21.28 -19.97 -10.36
C VAL A 178 20.55 -21.30 -10.51
N ALA A 179 19.73 -21.43 -11.55
CA ALA A 179 19.14 -22.66 -11.99
C ALA A 179 19.69 -23.02 -13.38
N ALA A 180 20.46 -24.11 -13.47
CA ALA A 180 20.89 -24.65 -14.76
C ALA A 180 19.74 -25.43 -15.38
N SER A 181 19.13 -24.87 -16.43
CA SER A 181 17.90 -25.37 -17.04
C SER A 181 18.16 -26.34 -18.19
N LYS A 182 17.13 -27.11 -18.53
CA LYS A 182 17.11 -28.12 -19.61
C LYS A 182 18.10 -29.27 -19.38
N MET A 183 18.22 -29.73 -18.13
CA MET A 183 19.06 -30.88 -17.79
C MET A 183 18.70 -32.18 -18.53
N ASP A 184 17.50 -32.28 -19.11
CA ASP A 184 17.07 -33.37 -19.99
C ASP A 184 17.88 -33.47 -21.30
N VAL A 185 18.52 -32.37 -21.73
CA VAL A 185 19.34 -32.28 -22.95
C VAL A 185 20.67 -31.56 -22.68
N VAL A 186 21.24 -31.82 -21.50
CA VAL A 186 22.45 -31.16 -20.99
C VAL A 186 23.68 -31.41 -21.87
N ASP A 187 24.51 -30.37 -22.01
CA ASP A 187 25.87 -30.47 -22.49
C ASP A 187 26.85 -30.36 -21.30
N PRO A 188 27.61 -31.42 -20.94
CA PRO A 188 28.45 -31.44 -19.74
C PRO A 188 29.50 -30.30 -19.63
N PRO A 189 30.18 -29.87 -20.71
CA PRO A 189 31.05 -28.69 -20.68
C PRO A 189 30.31 -27.40 -20.29
N ARG A 190 29.10 -27.19 -20.81
CA ARG A 190 28.29 -26.01 -20.49
C ARG A 190 27.80 -26.03 -19.05
N LEU A 191 27.44 -27.19 -18.52
CA LEU A 191 27.12 -27.32 -17.09
C LEU A 191 28.31 -26.92 -16.21
N ARG A 192 29.52 -27.40 -16.52
CA ARG A 192 30.75 -27.03 -15.78
C ARG A 192 31.01 -25.52 -15.87
N GLU A 193 30.85 -24.93 -17.04
CA GLU A 193 31.00 -23.48 -17.23
C GLU A 193 29.98 -22.70 -16.38
N ALA A 194 28.73 -23.15 -16.30
CA ALA A 194 27.70 -22.53 -15.46
C ALA A 194 28.04 -22.64 -13.96
N GLU A 195 28.54 -23.80 -13.53
CA GLU A 195 28.99 -24.04 -12.14
C GLU A 195 30.18 -23.15 -11.76
N GLU A 196 31.17 -23.02 -12.64
CA GLU A 196 32.32 -22.13 -12.45
C GLU A 196 31.88 -20.66 -12.41
N ALA A 197 31.02 -20.24 -13.34
CA ALA A 197 30.51 -18.87 -13.40
C ALA A 197 29.69 -18.51 -12.15
N ALA A 198 28.83 -19.40 -11.66
CA ALA A 198 28.06 -19.20 -10.43
C ALA A 198 28.99 -19.13 -9.21
N ARG A 199 29.94 -20.06 -9.10
CA ARG A 199 30.92 -20.12 -7.99
C ARG A 199 31.77 -18.85 -7.90
N ASN A 200 32.23 -18.34 -9.03
CA ASN A 200 33.03 -17.10 -9.10
C ASN A 200 32.26 -15.87 -8.59
N ARG A 201 30.93 -15.92 -8.58
CA ARG A 201 30.05 -14.86 -8.05
C ARG A 201 29.53 -15.15 -6.64
N GLY A 202 29.94 -16.28 -6.04
CA GLY A 202 29.43 -16.73 -4.75
C GLY A 202 27.96 -17.17 -4.79
N TRP A 203 27.43 -17.50 -5.97
CA TRP A 203 26.06 -17.96 -6.13
C TRP A 203 26.00 -19.48 -6.12
N GLU A 204 24.97 -20.01 -5.47
CA GLU A 204 24.64 -21.42 -5.57
C GLU A 204 23.98 -21.72 -6.92
N LEU A 205 24.24 -22.91 -7.45
CA LEU A 205 23.63 -23.42 -8.67
C LEU A 205 22.87 -24.71 -8.38
N ILE A 206 21.63 -24.79 -8.86
CA ILE A 206 20.78 -25.99 -8.79
C ILE A 206 20.46 -26.47 -10.21
N PRO A 207 20.90 -27.68 -10.61
CA PRO A 207 20.52 -28.26 -11.89
C PRO A 207 19.05 -28.65 -11.90
N ILE A 208 18.32 -28.25 -12.95
CA ILE A 208 16.88 -28.52 -13.08
C ILE A 208 16.47 -28.90 -14.50
N SER A 209 15.35 -29.61 -14.59
CA SER A 209 14.59 -29.76 -15.84
C SER A 209 13.12 -29.55 -15.57
N ALA A 210 12.55 -28.48 -16.13
CA ALA A 210 11.13 -28.18 -16.01
C ALA A 210 10.24 -29.21 -16.73
N VAL A 211 10.80 -29.94 -17.71
CA VAL A 211 10.09 -30.98 -18.47
C VAL A 211 10.01 -32.27 -17.65
N SER A 212 11.15 -32.77 -17.16
CA SER A 212 11.20 -34.02 -16.39
C SER A 212 10.78 -33.85 -14.93
N GLY A 213 10.88 -32.65 -14.37
CA GLY A 213 10.69 -32.38 -12.94
C GLY A 213 11.97 -32.52 -12.10
N MET A 214 13.10 -32.90 -12.71
CA MET A 214 14.38 -33.01 -12.01
C MET A 214 14.74 -31.70 -11.32
N GLY A 215 15.11 -31.80 -10.04
CA GLY A 215 15.67 -30.69 -9.24
C GLY A 215 14.67 -29.62 -8.81
N LEU A 216 13.39 -29.69 -9.23
CA LEU A 216 12.41 -28.65 -8.93
C LEU A 216 12.06 -28.56 -7.45
N ASP A 217 11.92 -29.69 -6.75
CA ASP A 217 11.61 -29.67 -5.31
C ASP A 217 12.74 -29.02 -4.50
N SER A 218 14.00 -29.33 -4.85
CA SER A 218 15.18 -28.71 -4.23
C SER A 218 15.23 -27.21 -4.51
N LEU A 219 14.92 -26.81 -5.75
CA LEU A 219 14.84 -25.41 -6.14
C LEU A 219 13.75 -24.67 -5.35
N VAL A 220 12.54 -25.22 -5.26
CA VAL A 220 11.40 -24.61 -4.55
C VAL A 220 11.70 -24.44 -3.07
N ARG A 221 12.25 -25.47 -2.40
CA ARG A 221 12.65 -25.37 -0.99
C ARG A 221 13.69 -24.28 -0.78
N ARG A 222 14.75 -24.27 -1.58
CA ARG A 222 15.82 -23.27 -1.44
C ARG A 222 15.33 -21.85 -1.70
N LEU A 223 14.47 -21.65 -2.71
CA LEU A 223 13.84 -20.35 -2.95
C LEU A 223 12.95 -19.93 -1.78
N GLY A 224 12.20 -20.86 -1.19
CA GLY A 224 11.42 -20.63 0.03
C GLY A 224 12.27 -20.10 1.17
N ASP A 225 13.36 -20.80 1.50
CA ASP A 225 14.27 -20.41 2.58
C ASP A 225 14.90 -19.02 2.33
N LEU A 226 15.29 -18.73 1.09
CA LEU A 226 15.83 -17.42 0.71
C LEU A 226 14.79 -16.29 0.83
N VAL A 227 13.54 -16.56 0.44
CA VAL A 227 12.44 -15.61 0.56
C VAL A 227 12.12 -15.31 2.01
N GLU A 228 12.07 -16.33 2.87
CA GLU A 228 11.83 -16.15 4.31
C GLU A 228 12.91 -15.31 4.95
N LYS A 229 14.17 -15.66 4.72
CA LYS A 229 15.31 -14.87 5.22
C LYS A 229 15.24 -13.40 4.76
N ALA A 230 14.97 -13.18 3.47
CA ALA A 230 14.85 -11.82 2.94
C ALA A 230 13.62 -11.07 3.49
N ARG A 231 12.53 -11.77 3.84
CA ARG A 231 11.36 -11.18 4.52
C ARG A 231 11.67 -10.83 5.97
N GLU A 232 12.43 -11.66 6.69
CA GLU A 232 12.87 -11.39 8.07
C GLU A 232 13.78 -10.15 8.12
N GLU A 233 14.77 -10.06 7.24
CA GLU A 233 15.68 -8.91 7.14
C GLU A 233 14.90 -7.60 6.85
N ARG A 234 13.91 -7.64 5.96
CA ARG A 234 13.00 -6.51 5.69
C ARG A 234 12.03 -6.21 6.83
N GLY A 235 11.60 -7.24 7.56
CA GLY A 235 10.73 -7.12 8.73
C GLY A 235 11.42 -6.39 9.89
N TYR A 236 12.73 -6.59 10.04
CA TYR A 236 13.58 -5.84 10.96
C TYR A 236 13.67 -4.35 10.57
N GLU A 237 13.91 -4.05 9.29
CA GLU A 237 13.92 -2.66 8.77
C GLU A 237 12.55 -1.97 8.91
N ALA A 238 11.45 -2.70 8.78
CA ALA A 238 10.10 -2.15 8.98
C ALA A 238 9.76 -1.84 10.44
N SER A 239 10.52 -2.39 11.40
CA SER A 239 10.30 -2.21 12.84
C SER A 239 10.98 -0.96 13.42
N GLU A 240 12.07 -0.49 12.80
CA GLU A 240 12.85 0.64 13.35
C GLU A 240 12.40 2.03 12.84
N GLU A 241 11.70 2.13 11.71
CA GLU A 241 11.27 3.43 11.16
C GLU A 241 9.81 3.48 10.72
N ARG A 242 8.85 3.27 11.64
CA ARG A 242 7.46 3.74 11.42
C ARG A 242 6.87 4.32 12.68
N THR A 243 7.29 5.55 12.98
CA THR A 243 6.46 6.46 13.78
C THR A 243 5.12 6.60 13.06
N LEU A 244 4.05 6.06 13.66
CA LEU A 244 2.67 6.37 13.30
C LEU A 244 2.47 7.88 13.46
N TYR A 245 2.66 8.64 12.37
CA TYR A 245 2.18 10.01 12.30
C TYR A 245 0.65 9.98 12.16
N LEU A 246 -0.04 9.71 13.26
CA LEU A 246 -1.39 10.24 13.46
C LEU A 246 -1.22 11.74 13.68
N PHE A 247 -1.03 12.48 12.58
CA PHE A 247 -1.20 13.91 12.62
C PHE A 247 -2.70 14.15 12.81
N ASP A 248 -3.10 14.47 14.03
CA ASP A 248 -4.42 14.98 14.38
C ASP A 248 -4.32 16.52 14.41
N PRO A 249 -4.56 17.21 13.28
CA PRO A 249 -4.51 18.67 13.21
C PRO A 249 -5.62 19.37 14.03
N SER A 250 -6.48 18.65 14.74
CA SER A 250 -7.63 19.23 15.45
C SER A 250 -7.32 19.77 16.86
N ARG A 251 -6.05 19.78 17.30
CA ARG A 251 -5.66 20.19 18.66
C ARG A 251 -5.37 21.67 18.90
N GLU A 252 -5.63 22.55 17.94
CA GLU A 252 -5.72 23.99 18.18
C GLU A 252 -7.16 24.43 17.92
N LYS A 253 -7.82 24.99 18.95
CA LYS A 253 -9.24 25.40 19.04
C LYS A 253 -10.13 24.73 17.98
N GLY A 254 -11.03 23.81 18.38
CA GLY A 254 -11.90 23.05 17.47
C GLY A 254 -12.87 23.84 16.58
N PHE A 255 -12.67 25.16 16.42
CA PHE A 255 -13.30 26.05 15.47
C PHE A 255 -12.37 27.26 15.12
N ARG A 256 -12.65 27.91 13.99
CA ARG A 256 -12.06 29.19 13.54
C ARG A 256 -13.18 30.14 13.12
N VAL A 257 -12.97 31.44 13.28
CA VAL A 257 -13.90 32.49 12.84
C VAL A 257 -13.24 33.25 11.69
N ARG A 258 -13.96 33.46 10.59
CA ARG A 258 -13.52 34.26 9.44
C ARG A 258 -14.61 35.25 9.04
N ARG A 259 -14.22 36.42 8.53
CA ARG A 259 -15.16 37.37 7.93
C ARG A 259 -15.63 36.85 6.57
N GLU A 260 -16.92 36.90 6.30
CA GLU A 260 -17.51 36.45 5.04
C GLU A 260 -18.63 37.42 4.62
N GLY A 261 -18.36 38.21 3.58
CA GLY A 261 -19.27 39.29 3.16
C GLY A 261 -19.48 40.34 4.26
N GLU A 262 -20.74 40.61 4.58
CA GLU A 262 -21.16 41.51 5.67
C GLU A 262 -21.25 40.82 7.03
N GLY A 263 -20.93 39.52 7.12
CA GLY A 263 -21.02 38.74 8.36
C GLY A 263 -19.75 37.94 8.68
N PHE A 264 -19.94 36.90 9.51
CA PHE A 264 -18.88 36.03 10.00
C PHE A 264 -19.25 34.56 9.79
N ARG A 265 -18.28 33.74 9.37
CA ARG A 265 -18.42 32.28 9.34
C ARG A 265 -17.61 31.65 10.47
N VAL A 266 -18.25 30.77 11.22
CA VAL A 266 -17.60 29.90 12.20
C VAL A 266 -17.43 28.52 11.59
N GLU A 267 -16.19 28.12 11.36
CA GLU A 267 -15.82 26.82 10.77
C GLU A 267 -15.22 25.92 11.83
N GLY A 268 -15.72 24.70 11.96
CA GLY A 268 -15.19 23.77 12.95
C GLY A 268 -16.12 22.61 13.20
N GLU A 269 -15.60 21.38 13.07
CA GLU A 269 -16.45 20.20 13.10
C GLU A 269 -17.24 20.04 14.40
N ALA A 270 -16.66 20.42 15.54
CA ALA A 270 -17.38 20.37 16.81
C ALA A 270 -18.60 21.31 16.85
N VAL A 271 -18.48 22.48 16.22
CA VAL A 271 -19.51 23.53 16.20
C VAL A 271 -20.56 23.22 15.14
N GLU A 272 -20.14 22.90 13.92
CA GLU A 272 -21.02 22.53 12.80
C GLU A 272 -21.84 21.27 13.11
N SER A 273 -21.21 20.23 13.66
CA SER A 273 -21.91 19.01 14.09
C SER A 273 -22.95 19.29 15.18
N MET A 274 -22.67 20.19 16.13
CA MET A 274 -23.62 20.53 17.19
C MET A 274 -24.89 21.15 16.62
N VAL A 275 -24.75 22.13 15.73
CA VAL A 275 -25.88 22.85 15.13
C VAL A 275 -26.71 21.92 14.25
N ARG A 276 -26.05 21.08 13.44
CA ARG A 276 -26.71 20.13 12.53
C ARG A 276 -27.51 19.02 13.24
N ARG A 277 -27.11 18.64 14.46
CA ARG A 277 -27.77 17.57 15.23
C ARG A 277 -29.07 17.98 15.90
N LEU A 278 -29.30 19.28 16.03
CA LEU A 278 -30.41 19.83 16.78
C LEU A 278 -31.48 20.39 15.85
N ASP A 279 -32.73 20.27 16.26
CA ASP A 279 -33.85 20.91 15.59
C ASP A 279 -34.00 22.33 16.13
N LEU A 280 -33.36 23.29 15.47
CA LEU A 280 -33.33 24.70 15.90
C LEU A 280 -34.68 25.42 15.74
N SER A 281 -35.68 24.79 15.13
CA SER A 281 -37.06 25.29 15.18
C SER A 281 -37.62 25.25 16.60
N LYS A 282 -37.03 24.45 17.50
CA LYS A 282 -37.43 24.36 18.91
C LYS A 282 -36.70 25.41 19.75
N PRO A 283 -37.41 26.30 20.46
CA PRO A 283 -36.79 27.34 21.29
C PRO A 283 -35.79 26.80 22.33
N GLN A 284 -36.09 25.64 22.95
CA GLN A 284 -35.19 25.04 23.95
C GLN A 284 -33.88 24.50 23.34
N ALA A 285 -33.92 24.07 22.07
CA ALA A 285 -32.74 23.61 21.34
C ALA A 285 -31.86 24.80 20.92
N LEU A 286 -32.47 25.88 20.46
CA LEU A 286 -31.75 27.12 20.12
C LEU A 286 -31.02 27.69 21.35
N ALA A 287 -31.72 27.81 22.49
CA ALA A 287 -31.11 28.27 23.74
C ALA A 287 -29.98 27.33 24.24
N TYR A 288 -30.10 26.02 23.98
CA TYR A 288 -29.03 25.06 24.26
C TYR A 288 -27.78 25.33 23.41
N VAL A 289 -27.94 25.56 22.11
CA VAL A 289 -26.84 25.88 21.19
C VAL A 289 -26.15 27.17 21.61
N GLN A 290 -26.89 28.26 21.83
CA GLN A 290 -26.33 29.54 22.28
C GLN A 290 -25.48 29.39 23.55
N SER A 291 -26.04 28.74 24.58
CA SER A 291 -25.33 28.43 25.84
C SER A 291 -24.05 27.60 25.65
N ARG A 292 -24.00 26.76 24.61
CA ARG A 292 -22.83 25.92 24.29
C ARG A 292 -21.78 26.68 23.49
N LEU A 293 -22.18 27.46 22.50
CA LEU A 293 -21.28 28.33 21.72
C LEU A 293 -20.53 29.30 22.64
N LYS A 294 -21.23 29.91 23.60
CA LYS A 294 -20.64 30.74 24.65
C LYS A 294 -19.57 29.99 25.45
N ARG A 295 -19.91 28.80 25.98
CA ARG A 295 -18.96 27.95 26.73
C ARG A 295 -17.76 27.47 25.91
N MET A 296 -17.91 27.39 24.58
CA MET A 296 -16.82 27.04 23.67
C MET A 296 -15.93 28.24 23.33
N GLY A 297 -16.32 29.46 23.73
CA GLY A 297 -15.58 30.70 23.43
C GLY A 297 -15.82 31.23 22.02
N VAL A 298 -16.85 30.77 21.31
CA VAL A 298 -17.17 31.23 19.96
C VAL A 298 -17.59 32.70 19.97
N GLU A 299 -18.39 33.10 20.96
CA GLU A 299 -18.83 34.48 21.16
C GLU A 299 -17.66 35.44 21.42
N GLU A 300 -16.73 35.07 22.31
CA GLU A 300 -15.53 35.85 22.57
C GLU A 300 -14.65 36.02 21.32
N GLU A 301 -14.56 34.98 20.49
CA GLU A 301 -13.78 35.02 19.26
C GLU A 301 -14.46 35.88 18.18
N LEU A 302 -15.80 35.82 18.06
CA LEU A 302 -16.57 36.72 17.19
C LEU A 302 -16.37 38.19 17.58
N LEU A 303 -16.43 38.50 18.88
CA LEU A 303 -16.15 39.85 19.38
C LEU A 303 -14.72 40.30 19.08
N LYS A 304 -13.72 39.42 19.22
CA LYS A 304 -12.32 39.69 18.85
C LYS A 304 -12.14 39.98 17.36
N GLN A 305 -12.95 39.35 16.51
CA GLN A 305 -12.98 39.58 15.06
C GLN A 305 -13.83 40.81 14.67
N GLY A 306 -14.41 41.50 15.65
CA GLY A 306 -15.16 42.74 15.45
C GLY A 306 -16.64 42.56 15.10
N ALA A 307 -17.25 41.45 15.48
CA ALA A 307 -18.69 41.26 15.34
C ALA A 307 -19.46 42.21 16.28
N ALA A 308 -20.47 42.88 15.75
CA ALA A 308 -21.40 43.74 16.47
C ALA A 308 -22.78 43.09 16.58
N GLU A 309 -23.57 43.56 17.55
CA GLU A 309 -24.96 43.13 17.70
C GLU A 309 -25.75 43.34 16.39
N GLY A 310 -26.44 42.29 15.95
CA GLY A 310 -27.16 42.25 14.68
C GLY A 310 -26.34 41.75 13.49
N ASP A 311 -25.04 41.49 13.63
CA ASP A 311 -24.22 40.95 12.54
C ASP A 311 -24.61 39.50 12.22
N THR A 312 -24.57 39.16 10.93
CA THR A 312 -24.87 37.80 10.46
C THR A 312 -23.75 36.82 10.85
N VAL A 313 -24.09 35.71 11.49
CA VAL A 313 -23.17 34.60 11.81
C VAL A 313 -23.62 33.32 11.10
N ILE A 314 -22.71 32.69 10.37
CA ILE A 314 -22.94 31.48 9.57
C ILE A 314 -22.21 30.30 10.21
N ILE A 315 -22.93 29.21 10.48
CA ILE A 315 -22.38 27.95 10.97
C ILE A 315 -22.95 26.80 10.13
N GLY A 316 -22.12 26.20 9.28
CA GLY A 316 -22.59 25.22 8.29
C GLY A 316 -23.62 25.85 7.35
N ASP A 317 -24.83 25.28 7.30
CA ASP A 317 -25.97 25.77 6.51
C ASP A 317 -26.91 26.71 7.29
N TYR A 318 -26.57 27.02 8.55
CA TYR A 318 -27.41 27.81 9.44
C TYR A 318 -26.91 29.25 9.54
N VAL A 319 -27.86 30.18 9.59
CA VAL A 319 -27.62 31.62 9.69
C VAL A 319 -28.28 32.13 10.96
N PHE A 320 -27.55 32.92 11.73
CA PHE A 320 -27.96 33.49 13.01
C PHE A 320 -27.67 34.99 13.04
N ASP A 321 -28.47 35.74 13.78
CA ASP A 321 -28.12 37.10 14.17
C ASP A 321 -27.24 37.05 15.42
N PHE A 322 -26.13 37.79 15.42
CA PHE A 322 -25.26 37.88 16.58
C PHE A 322 -25.91 38.76 17.65
N LEU A 323 -26.29 38.15 18.76
CA LEU A 323 -26.84 38.84 19.93
C LEU A 323 -25.91 38.54 21.12
N PRO A 324 -24.92 39.40 21.41
CA PRO A 324 -24.03 39.18 22.53
C PRO A 324 -24.82 39.26 23.84
N GLU A 325 -24.72 38.22 24.68
CA GLU A 325 -25.31 38.25 26.01
C GLU A 325 -24.30 38.84 26.99
N GLY A 326 -24.59 40.06 27.47
CA GLY A 326 -23.81 40.77 28.49
C GLY A 326 -23.54 39.96 29.75
#